data_AF-A0A7I9W5E9-F1
#
_entry.id   AF-A0A7I9W5E9-F1
#
_cell.length_a   1.000
_cell.length_b   1.000
_cell.length_c   1.000
_cell.angle_alpha   90.00
_cell.angle_beta   90.00
_cell.angle_gamma   90.00
#
_symmetry.space_group_name_H-M   'P 1'
#
loop_
_entity.id
_entity.type
_entity.pdbx_description
1 polymer ?
#
loop_
_entity_poly.entity_id
_entity_poly.type
_entity_poly.pdbx_seq_one_letter_code
_entity_poly.pdbx_strand_id
1 'polypeptide(L)'
;MHRRHARAFYLGVVGLAMIGVGLLALNFPVFIDAFDQFGFQIKCGNGYFANLSQAQEATGGDYVGQCENALMWRRLWTIPLVAIGAVILAVIILVEATVWGRESAFGTDSAS
;
A
#
# COMPACT_ATOMS: atom_id res chain seq x y z
N MET A 1 -6.58 -0.01 -32.97
CA MET A 1 -6.24 -0.80 -31.76
C MET A 1 -5.21 -0.12 -30.83
N HIS A 2 -4.27 0.70 -31.32
CA HIS A 2 -3.23 1.35 -30.47
C HIS A 2 -3.71 2.12 -29.23
N ARG A 3 -4.83 2.86 -29.30
CA ARG A 3 -5.34 3.64 -28.14
C ARG A 3 -5.80 2.76 -26.96
N ARG A 4 -6.23 1.52 -27.20
CA ARG A 4 -6.71 0.62 -26.13
C ARG A 4 -5.55 0.01 -25.34
N HIS A 5 -4.52 -0.47 -26.03
CA HIS A 5 -3.30 -0.99 -25.39
C HIS A 5 -2.55 0.09 -24.61
N ALA A 6 -2.48 1.31 -25.14
CA ALA A 6 -1.90 2.43 -24.40
C ALA A 6 -2.64 2.72 -23.09
N ARG A 7 -3.98 2.70 -23.09
CA ARG A 7 -4.80 2.92 -21.88
C ARG A 7 -4.59 1.83 -20.83
N ALA A 8 -4.60 0.56 -21.23
CA ALA A 8 -4.34 -0.56 -20.32
C ALA A 8 -2.94 -0.46 -19.70
N PHE A 9 -1.92 -0.13 -20.51
CA PHE A 9 -0.56 0.09 -20.03
C PHE A 9 -0.49 1.25 -19.02
N TYR A 10 -1.10 2.40 -19.31
CA TYR A 10 -1.15 3.53 -18.39
C TYR A 10 -1.84 3.18 -17.07
N LEU A 11 -2.96 2.44 -17.09
CA LEU A 11 -3.64 2.01 -15.88
C LEU A 11 -2.78 1.05 -15.05
N GLY A 12 -2.05 0.13 -15.70
CA GLY A 12 -1.09 -0.75 -15.03
C GLY A 12 0.04 0.03 -14.35
N VAL A 13 0.64 1.00 -15.06
CA VAL A 13 1.70 1.87 -14.50
C VAL A 13 1.18 2.68 -13.32
N VAL A 14 -0.02 3.26 -13.42
CA VAL A 14 -0.64 4.02 -12.33
C VAL A 14 -0.91 3.12 -11.12
N GLY A 15 -1.48 1.93 -11.31
CA GLY A 15 -1.73 0.97 -10.23
C GLY A 15 -0.44 0.57 -9.51
N LEU A 16 0.63 0.30 -10.27
CA LEU A 16 1.94 -0.06 -9.72
C LEU A 16 2.60 1.11 -8.99
N ALA A 17 2.48 2.33 -9.53
CA ALA A 17 2.94 3.54 -8.86
C ALA A 17 2.20 3.79 -7.53
N MET A 18 0.87 3.60 -7.51
CA MET A 18 0.09 3.70 -6.27
C MET A 18 0.57 2.69 -5.22
N ILE A 19 0.73 1.42 -5.60
CA ILE A 19 1.26 0.39 -4.68
C ILE A 19 2.65 0.79 -4.17
N GLY A 20 3.57 1.17 -5.07
CA GLY A 20 4.93 1.55 -4.70
C GLY A 20 4.97 2.73 -3.73
N VAL A 21 4.21 3.79 -4.01
CA VAL A 21 4.12 4.97 -3.15
C VAL A 21 3.50 4.63 -1.79
N GLY A 22 2.41 3.85 -1.77
CA GLY A 22 1.75 3.44 -0.53
C GLY A 22 2.65 2.58 0.36
N LEU A 23 3.39 1.63 -0.23
CA LEU A 23 4.34 0.79 0.50
C LEU A 23 5.53 1.60 1.02
N LEU A 24 6.02 2.55 0.23
CA LEU A 24 7.11 3.44 0.63
C LEU A 24 6.67 4.35 1.79
N ALA A 25 5.47 4.92 1.72
CA ALA A 25 4.90 5.73 2.80
C ALA A 25 4.68 4.95 4.11
N LEU A 26 4.27 3.68 4.02
CA LEU A 26 4.21 2.78 5.18
C LEU A 26 5.59 2.48 5.78
N ASN A 27 6.65 2.51 4.97
CA ASN A 27 8.01 2.23 5.46
C ASN A 27 8.62 3.40 6.23
N PHE A 28 8.25 4.64 5.91
CA PHE A 28 8.77 5.80 6.62
C PHE A 28 8.38 5.71 8.12
N PRO A 29 9.31 6.04 9.03
CA PRO A 29 9.02 6.03 10.46
C PRO A 29 8.06 7.16 10.86
N VAL A 30 7.20 6.90 11.84
CA VAL A 30 6.33 7.89 12.49
C VAL A 30 7.02 8.37 13.76
N PHE A 31 7.18 9.69 13.87
CA PHE A 31 7.65 10.35 15.09
C PHE A 31 6.50 11.20 15.64
N ILE A 32 6.40 11.26 16.96
CA ILE A 32 5.47 12.17 17.65
C ILE A 32 6.26 13.38 18.16
N ASP A 33 5.59 14.51 18.35
CA ASP A 33 6.19 15.71 18.96
C ASP A 33 6.29 15.55 20.49
N ALA A 34 6.90 14.46 20.93
CA ALA A 34 7.19 14.15 22.32
C ALA A 34 8.62 13.63 22.45
N PHE A 35 9.25 13.97 23.58
CA PHE A 35 10.65 13.66 23.86
C PHE A 35 10.73 12.69 25.05
N ASP A 36 11.64 11.73 24.96
CA ASP A 36 11.95 10.84 26.07
C ASP A 36 12.75 11.56 27.18
N GLN A 37 13.03 10.85 28.27
CA GLN A 37 13.81 11.35 29.41
C GLN A 37 15.26 11.78 29.06
N PHE A 38 15.77 11.39 27.89
CA PHE A 38 17.10 11.72 27.39
C PHE A 38 17.06 12.86 26.36
N GLY A 39 15.86 13.39 26.04
CA GLY A 39 15.67 14.48 25.08
C GLY A 39 15.62 14.03 23.62
N PHE A 40 15.46 12.73 23.34
CA PHE A 40 15.29 12.21 21.98
C PHE A 40 13.82 12.09 21.62
N GLN A 41 13.48 12.31 20.34
CA GLN A 41 12.10 12.21 19.87
C GLN A 41 11.62 10.75 19.89
N ILE A 42 10.46 10.50 20.50
CA ILE A 42 9.90 9.15 20.66
C ILE A 42 9.53 8.59 19.28
N LYS A 43 10.13 7.46 18.93
CA LYS A 43 9.91 6.77 17.65
C LYS A 43 8.87 5.66 17.83
N CYS A 44 7.69 5.84 17.23
CA CYS A 44 6.55 4.92 17.35
C CYS A 44 6.63 3.69 16.41
N GLY A 45 7.67 3.60 15.58
CA GLY A 45 7.83 2.57 14.56
C GLY A 45 7.52 3.07 13.14
N ASN A 46 7.01 2.18 12.29
CA ASN A 46 6.57 2.51 10.93
C ASN A 46 5.12 2.07 10.71
N GLY A 47 4.56 2.38 9.54
CA GLY A 47 3.18 2.02 9.20
C GLY A 47 2.90 0.51 9.17
N TYR A 48 3.92 -0.35 9.04
CA TYR A 48 3.80 -1.81 9.09
C TYR A 48 3.82 -2.34 10.54
N PHE A 49 4.84 -1.96 11.31
CA PHE A 49 5.10 -2.46 12.65
C PHE A 49 5.12 -1.30 13.66
N ALA A 50 4.21 -1.38 14.63
CA ALA A 50 4.23 -0.49 15.78
C ALA A 50 5.31 -0.93 16.76
N ASN A 51 6.10 0.00 17.27
CA ASN A 51 7.03 -0.24 18.36
C ASN A 51 6.73 0.76 19.48
N LEU A 52 6.13 0.27 20.56
CA LEU A 52 5.61 1.10 21.65
C LEU A 52 6.51 1.07 22.89
N SER A 53 7.59 0.29 22.89
CA SER A 53 8.44 0.11 24.09
C SER A 53 9.04 1.44 24.56
N GLN A 54 9.50 2.30 23.65
CA GLN A 54 9.98 3.64 24.03
C GLN A 54 8.87 4.53 24.62
N ALA A 55 7.65 4.43 24.09
CA ALA A 55 6.52 5.21 24.58
C ALA A 55 6.01 4.72 25.95
N GLN A 56 6.16 3.43 26.25
CA GLN A 56 5.80 2.84 27.55
C GLN A 56 6.77 3.25 28.66
N GLU A 57 8.07 3.37 28.34
CA GLU A 57 9.09 3.79 29.31
C GLU A 57 9.11 5.31 29.52
N ALA A 58 8.55 6.07 28.59
CA ALA A 58 8.44 7.52 28.71
C ALA A 58 7.40 7.90 29.77
N THR A 59 7.82 8.65 30.79
CA THR A 59 6.96 9.15 31.86
C THR A 59 6.42 10.54 31.52
N GLY A 60 5.19 10.84 31.93
CA GLY A 60 4.61 12.18 31.80
C GLY A 60 3.43 12.35 30.81
N GLY A 61 2.90 11.27 30.23
CA GLY A 61 1.70 11.36 29.39
C GLY A 61 1.27 10.03 28.74
N ASP A 62 0.15 10.05 28.02
CA ASP A 62 -0.31 8.95 27.19
C ASP A 62 0.39 8.94 25.82
N TYR A 63 1.70 8.67 25.83
CA TYR A 63 2.49 8.60 24.60
C TYR A 63 2.16 7.38 23.75
N VAL A 64 1.66 6.31 24.39
CA VAL A 64 1.20 5.10 23.70
C VAL A 64 -0.01 5.43 22.82
N GLY A 65 -1.03 6.09 23.37
CA GLY A 65 -2.21 6.52 22.60
C GLY A 65 -1.86 7.50 21.47
N GLN A 66 -0.90 8.41 21.69
CA GLN A 66 -0.42 9.30 20.64
C GLN A 66 0.27 8.55 19.50
N CYS A 67 1.11 7.56 19.83
CA CYS A 67 1.75 6.70 18.84
C CYS A 67 0.73 5.91 18.02
N GLU A 68 -0.27 5.30 18.68
CA GLU A 68 -1.33 4.56 18.00
C GLU A 68 -2.14 5.45 17.06
N ASN A 69 -2.52 6.64 17.51
CA ASN A 69 -3.27 7.60 16.70
C ASN A 69 -2.45 8.06 15.47
N ALA A 70 -1.17 8.35 15.65
CA ALA A 70 -0.29 8.75 14.55
C ALA A 70 -0.07 7.62 13.52
N LEU A 71 0.06 6.37 13.99
CA LEU A 71 0.12 5.19 13.13
C LEU A 71 -1.20 4.96 12.38
N MET A 72 -2.33 5.12 13.06
CA MET A 72 -3.66 5.00 12.48
C MET A 72 -3.85 6.01 11.34
N TRP A 73 -3.46 7.27 11.55
CA TRP A 73 -3.56 8.30 10.52
C TRP A 73 -2.78 7.96 9.25
N ARG A 74 -1.57 7.37 9.38
CA ARG A 74 -0.80 6.91 8.20
C ARG A 74 -1.46 5.74 7.50
N ARG A 75 -1.97 4.78 8.25
CA ARG A 75 -2.65 3.59 7.70
C ARG A 75 -3.94 3.97 6.98
N LEU A 76 -4.62 5.02 7.45
CA LEU A 76 -5.91 5.46 6.92
C LEU A 76 -5.86 5.84 5.44
N TRP A 77 -4.76 6.40 4.95
CA TRP A 77 -4.64 6.78 3.53
C TRP A 77 -3.73 5.84 2.73
N THR A 78 -2.71 5.23 3.36
CA THR A 78 -1.80 4.32 2.65
C THR A 78 -2.44 2.96 2.35
N ILE A 79 -3.22 2.38 3.28
CA ILE A 79 -3.88 1.08 3.07
C ILE A 79 -4.88 1.16 1.91
N PRO A 80 -5.81 2.14 1.84
CA PRO A 80 -6.71 2.25 0.71
C PRO A 80 -5.98 2.47 -0.61
N LEU A 81 -4.91 3.26 -0.60
CA LEU A 81 -4.14 3.57 -1.81
C LEU A 81 -3.45 2.32 -2.38
N VAL A 82 -2.85 1.49 -1.51
CA VAL A 82 -2.30 0.18 -1.90
C VAL A 82 -3.41 -0.77 -2.37
N ALA A 83 -4.53 -0.83 -1.64
CA ALA A 83 -5.65 -1.71 -1.98
C ALA A 83 -6.24 -1.38 -3.36
N ILE A 84 -6.45 -0.10 -3.67
CA ILE A 84 -6.95 0.35 -4.98
C ILE A 84 -5.96 -0.03 -6.08
N GLY A 85 -4.67 0.22 -5.89
CA GLY A 85 -3.64 -0.16 -6.86
C GLY A 85 -3.63 -1.68 -7.11
N ALA A 86 -3.76 -2.48 -6.06
CA ALA A 86 -3.83 -3.94 -6.17
C ALA A 86 -5.08 -4.42 -6.92
N VAL A 87 -6.24 -3.81 -6.66
CA VAL A 87 -7.49 -4.12 -7.37
C VAL A 87 -7.37 -3.79 -8.85
N ILE A 88 -6.80 -2.64 -9.22
CA ILE A 88 -6.58 -2.26 -10.62
C ILE A 88 -5.74 -3.32 -11.33
N LEU A 89 -4.62 -3.75 -10.73
CA LEU A 89 -3.77 -4.79 -11.31
C LEU A 89 -4.50 -6.12 -11.42
N ALA A 90 -5.23 -6.54 -10.37
CA ALA A 90 -6.00 -7.78 -10.39
C ALA A 90 -7.05 -7.78 -11.51
N VAL A 91 -7.78 -6.68 -11.70
CA VAL A 91 -8.78 -6.56 -12.79
C VAL A 91 -8.12 -6.66 -14.15
N ILE A 92 -6.99 -5.98 -14.39
CA ILE A 92 -6.27 -6.06 -15.66
C ILE A 92 -5.84 -7.51 -15.93
N ILE A 93 -5.22 -8.17 -14.95
CA ILE A 93 -4.76 -9.55 -15.07
C ILE A 93 -5.92 -10.51 -15.35
N LEU A 94 -7.05 -10.36 -14.64
CA LEU A 94 -8.24 -11.19 -14.83
C LEU A 94 -8.87 -10.98 -16.20
N VAL A 95 -8.96 -9.74 -16.68
CA VAL A 95 -9.49 -9.44 -18.02
C VAL A 95 -8.64 -10.14 -19.08
N GLU A 96 -7.32 -10.01 -19.03
CA GLU A 96 -6.43 -10.72 -19.94
C GLU A 96 -6.63 -12.24 -19.81
N ALA A 97 -6.54 -12.82 -18.61
CA ALA A 97 -6.74 -14.26 -18.41
C ALA A 97 -8.07 -14.78 -18.99
N THR A 98 -9.16 -14.02 -18.86
CA THR A 98 -10.47 -14.41 -19.41
C THR A 98 -10.56 -14.30 -20.94
N VAL A 99 -9.87 -13.35 -21.56
CA VAL A 99 -9.81 -13.23 -23.03
C VAL A 99 -9.10 -14.44 -23.62
N TRP A 100 -7.96 -14.81 -23.06
CA TRP A 100 -7.17 -15.96 -23.50
C TRP A 100 -7.93 -17.28 -23.27
N GLY A 101 -8.65 -17.40 -22.15
CA GLY A 101 -9.51 -18.55 -21.87
C GLY A 101 -10.68 -18.71 -22.85
N ARG A 102 -11.27 -17.60 -23.31
CA ARG A 102 -12.34 -17.63 -24.33
C ARG A 102 -11.78 -18.07 -25.68
N GLU A 103 -10.61 -17.57 -26.07
CA GLU A 103 -9.96 -17.91 -27.33
C GLU A 103 -9.57 -19.39 -27.38
N SER A 104 -9.14 -19.98 -26.26
CA SER A 104 -8.85 -21.41 -26.16
C SER A 104 -10.09 -22.29 -26.10
N ALA A 105 -11.22 -21.79 -25.59
CA ALA A 105 -12.49 -22.54 -25.54
C ALA A 105 -13.31 -22.48 -26.85
N PHE A 106 -13.13 -21.45 -27.68
CA PHE A 106 -13.88 -21.24 -28.94
C PHE A 106 -12.98 -21.15 -30.19
N GLY A 107 -11.66 -21.26 -30.04
CA GLY A 107 -10.67 -21.29 -31.11
C GLY A 107 -10.62 -22.66 -31.76
N THR A 108 -11.24 -22.73 -32.93
CA THR A 108 -11.13 -23.76 -33.96
C THR A 108 -9.87 -24.63 -33.91
N ASP A 109 -10.05 -25.94 -33.74
CA ASP A 109 -9.24 -26.95 -34.40
C ASP A 109 -9.37 -26.77 -35.93
N SER A 110 -8.68 -25.77 -36.48
CA SER A 110 -8.51 -25.60 -37.93
C SER A 110 -7.03 -25.54 -38.27
N ALA A 111 -6.31 -26.58 -37.86
CA ALA A 111 -4.99 -26.92 -38.38
C ALA A 111 -4.78 -28.45 -38.39
N SER A 112 -5.55 -29.16 -39.22
CA SER A 112 -5.10 -30.37 -39.92
C SER A 112 -6.00 -30.67 -41.11
#